data_AF-A0A8H8UVB3-F1
#
_entry.id   AF-A0A8H8UVB3-F1
#
_cell.length_a   1.000
_cell.length_b   1.000
_cell.length_c   1.000
_cell.angle_alpha   90.00
_cell.angle_beta   90.00
_cell.angle_gamma   90.00
#
_symmetry.space_group_name_H-M   'P 1'
#
loop_
_entity.id
_entity.type
_entity.pdbx_description
1 polymer ?
#
loop_
_entity_poly.entity_id
_entity_poly.type
_entity_poly.pdbx_seq_one_letter_code
_entity_poly.pdbx_strand_id
1 'polypeptide(L)'
;MADGGWLYSDGGRQRFNATILKQYGYVIYPNNTISNYSSCVLAFGGYIPTVIGNGSWYNSTGCDTPVRPIRTRGIVGIVAAIIFGVLLVLSLVALNKHGKSFLPAEKRFRLVGRRWPWVWVLGTAAIFHFIFYLVTLPACLSAIWEMTRNWASFEERKGVDEDFTRYRQDDLRSKIEFYEPLLFYLFNFLSFFLSILRAWNPIARSNVNVITDGRFQASSIFSLLAAKRGSGIAASEEYSECDPRPRDVNHAGQKIYRETWD
;
A
#
# COMPACT_ATOMS: atom_id res chain seq x y z
N MET A 1 -50.71 -16.64 29.38
CA MET A 1 -50.75 -17.86 30.20
C MET A 1 -49.32 -18.28 30.47
N ALA A 2 -49.00 -18.41 31.74
CA ALA A 2 -47.66 -18.72 32.24
C ALA A 2 -47.49 -20.24 32.25
N ASP A 3 -47.15 -20.78 31.09
CA ASP A 3 -46.67 -22.16 30.99
C ASP A 3 -45.15 -22.07 30.91
N GLY A 4 -44.48 -22.59 31.94
CA GLY A 4 -43.04 -22.65 31.96
C GLY A 4 -42.51 -23.43 30.76
N GLY A 5 -41.32 -23.06 30.32
CA GLY A 5 -40.47 -23.99 29.58
C GLY A 5 -40.10 -23.49 28.19
N TRP A 6 -38.85 -23.05 28.11
CA TRP A 6 -38.02 -23.14 26.91
C TRP A 6 -38.33 -22.20 25.73
N LEU A 7 -37.38 -21.31 25.44
CA LEU A 7 -37.25 -20.58 24.17
C LEU A 7 -36.34 -21.37 23.23
N TYR A 8 -36.65 -21.32 21.93
CA TYR A 8 -35.91 -22.06 20.92
C TYR A 8 -35.04 -21.15 20.05
N SER A 9 -33.84 -21.61 19.69
CA SER A 9 -32.94 -21.00 18.70
C SER A 9 -32.56 -22.03 17.63
N ASP A 10 -32.06 -21.55 16.48
CA ASP A 10 -31.60 -22.38 15.36
C ASP A 10 -32.68 -23.35 14.83
N GLY A 11 -33.88 -22.82 14.60
CA GLY A 11 -35.00 -23.59 14.04
C GLY A 11 -35.51 -24.71 14.95
N GLY A 12 -35.33 -24.60 16.28
CA GLY A 12 -35.83 -25.58 17.24
C GLY A 12 -34.79 -26.56 17.79
N ARG A 13 -33.54 -26.50 17.32
CA ARG A 13 -32.47 -27.41 17.77
C ARG A 13 -31.94 -27.09 19.15
N GLN A 14 -31.94 -25.82 19.53
CA GLN A 14 -31.44 -25.36 20.82
C GLN A 14 -32.61 -24.88 21.68
N ARG A 15 -32.60 -25.22 22.96
CA ARG A 15 -33.63 -24.85 23.94
C ARG A 15 -33.00 -24.13 25.13
N PHE A 16 -33.59 -23.02 25.55
CA PHE A 16 -33.09 -22.16 26.63
C PHE A 16 -34.18 -21.82 27.63
N ASN A 17 -33.89 -21.81 28.92
CA ASN A 17 -34.93 -21.56 29.92
C ASN A 17 -35.44 -20.10 29.86
N ALA A 18 -36.71 -19.93 29.47
CA ALA A 18 -37.35 -18.63 29.23
C ALA A 18 -37.35 -17.71 30.47
N THR A 19 -37.52 -18.28 31.68
CA THR A 19 -37.55 -17.51 32.92
C THR A 19 -36.20 -16.87 33.22
N ILE A 20 -35.12 -17.63 33.04
CA ILE A 20 -33.75 -17.15 33.27
C ILE A 20 -33.41 -16.04 32.25
N LEU A 21 -33.74 -16.22 30.97
CA LEU A 21 -33.47 -15.19 29.95
C LEU A 21 -34.21 -13.89 30.26
N LYS A 22 -35.47 -13.98 30.66
CA LYS A 22 -36.28 -12.81 31.01
C LYS A 22 -35.78 -12.12 32.29
N GLN A 23 -35.35 -12.88 33.30
CA GLN A 23 -34.80 -12.34 34.54
C GLN A 23 -33.54 -11.50 34.31
N TYR A 24 -32.69 -11.92 33.36
CA TYR A 24 -31.45 -11.23 33.04
C TYR A 24 -31.54 -10.30 31.82
N GLY A 25 -32.73 -10.10 31.23
CA GLY A 25 -32.92 -9.17 30.11
C GLY A 25 -32.28 -9.61 28.78
N TYR A 26 -32.11 -10.91 28.56
CA TYR A 26 -31.58 -11.43 27.30
C TYR A 26 -32.66 -11.49 26.21
N VAL A 27 -32.33 -10.98 25.03
CA VAL A 27 -33.19 -11.01 23.84
C VAL A 27 -32.57 -11.93 22.79
N ILE A 28 -33.41 -12.76 22.17
CA ILE A 28 -33.04 -13.61 21.04
C ILE A 28 -33.34 -12.85 19.75
N TYR A 29 -32.32 -12.66 18.92
CA TYR A 29 -32.43 -11.99 17.63
C TYR A 29 -32.69 -13.00 16.51
N PRO A 30 -33.32 -12.58 15.40
CA PRO A 30 -33.58 -13.45 14.25
C PRO A 30 -32.32 -14.02 13.60
N ASN A 31 -31.14 -13.44 13.87
CA ASN A 31 -29.85 -13.95 13.44
C ASN A 31 -29.34 -15.13 14.31
N ASN A 32 -30.19 -15.72 15.16
CA ASN A 32 -29.86 -16.79 16.10
C ASN A 32 -28.71 -16.39 17.06
N THR A 33 -28.71 -15.13 17.49
CA THR A 33 -27.80 -14.59 18.50
C THR A 33 -28.59 -14.15 19.71
N ILE A 34 -28.01 -14.34 20.89
CA ILE A 34 -28.62 -13.93 22.16
C ILE A 34 -27.78 -12.81 22.73
N SER A 35 -28.38 -11.67 23.01
CA SER A 35 -27.64 -10.57 23.63
C SER A 35 -28.42 -9.84 24.69
N ASN A 36 -27.65 -9.28 25.61
CA ASN A 36 -28.00 -8.27 26.59
C ASN A 36 -27.20 -7.00 26.25
N TYR A 37 -27.43 -5.90 26.96
CA TYR A 37 -26.69 -4.65 26.81
C TYR A 37 -25.17 -4.83 26.97
N SER A 38 -24.72 -5.82 27.75
CA SER A 38 -23.30 -6.06 28.06
C SER A 38 -22.69 -7.33 27.46
N SER A 39 -23.50 -8.34 27.10
CA SER A 39 -23.00 -9.63 26.63
C SER A 39 -23.74 -10.10 25.39
N CYS A 40 -22.99 -10.62 24.41
CA CYS A 40 -23.54 -11.17 23.17
C CYS A 40 -22.94 -12.54 22.92
N VAL A 41 -23.80 -13.55 22.74
CA VAL A 41 -23.40 -14.94 22.50
C VAL A 41 -24.06 -15.49 21.23
N LEU A 42 -23.32 -16.38 20.57
CA LEU A 42 -23.76 -17.07 19.36
C LEU A 42 -24.56 -18.33 19.75
N ALA A 43 -25.72 -18.54 19.13
CA ALA A 43 -26.63 -19.66 19.42
C ALA A 43 -27.11 -20.34 18.11
N PHE A 44 -26.16 -20.67 17.22
CA PHE A 44 -26.42 -21.36 15.96
C PHE A 44 -25.39 -22.46 15.68
N GLY A 45 -25.82 -23.55 15.03
CA GLY A 45 -24.93 -24.64 14.61
C GLY A 45 -24.21 -25.32 15.77
N GLY A 46 -22.88 -25.43 15.67
CA GLY A 46 -22.02 -26.04 16.71
C GLY A 46 -21.78 -25.18 17.95
N TYR A 47 -22.27 -23.94 17.97
CA TYR A 47 -22.17 -23.02 19.10
C TYR A 47 -23.44 -23.14 19.94
N ILE A 48 -23.38 -23.96 21.00
CA ILE A 48 -24.51 -24.28 21.88
C ILE A 48 -24.18 -23.75 23.28
N PRO A 49 -24.48 -22.48 23.58
CA PRO A 49 -24.21 -21.93 24.91
C PRO A 49 -25.21 -22.49 25.92
N THR A 50 -24.81 -22.68 27.17
CA THR A 50 -25.75 -23.04 28.25
C THR A 50 -25.78 -21.95 29.31
N VAL A 51 -26.98 -21.52 29.69
CA VAL A 51 -27.16 -20.47 30.69
C VAL A 51 -27.14 -21.10 32.09
N ILE A 52 -26.26 -20.61 32.95
CA ILE A 52 -26.21 -21.01 34.37
C ILE A 52 -27.28 -20.21 35.13
N GLY A 53 -27.82 -20.75 36.22
CA GLY A 53 -28.80 -20.07 37.09
C GLY A 53 -28.36 -18.70 37.63
N ASN A 54 -27.06 -18.39 37.58
CA ASN A 54 -26.47 -17.11 37.97
C ASN A 54 -26.48 -16.05 36.84
N GLY A 55 -27.02 -16.37 35.65
CA GLY A 55 -27.13 -15.45 34.51
C GLY A 55 -25.89 -15.34 33.62
N SER A 56 -24.83 -16.10 33.94
CA SER A 56 -23.64 -16.26 33.11
C SER A 56 -23.78 -17.41 32.12
N TRP A 57 -22.95 -17.37 31.09
CA TRP A 57 -22.93 -18.38 30.03
C TRP A 57 -21.77 -19.36 30.23
N TYR A 58 -22.05 -20.65 30.04
CA TYR A 58 -21.07 -21.72 30.00
C TYR A 58 -20.87 -22.20 28.57
N ASN A 59 -19.61 -22.49 28.22
CA ASN A 59 -19.20 -22.93 26.88
C ASN A 59 -19.76 -22.06 25.74
N SER A 60 -19.82 -20.75 25.96
CA SER A 60 -20.35 -19.78 24.98
C SER A 60 -19.23 -19.12 24.19
N THR A 61 -19.52 -18.80 22.94
CA THR A 61 -18.63 -18.00 22.09
C THR A 61 -19.25 -16.62 21.89
N GLY A 62 -18.46 -15.57 22.11
CA GLY A 62 -18.93 -14.19 21.99
C GLY A 62 -19.22 -13.81 20.53
N CYS A 63 -20.13 -12.86 20.31
CA CYS A 63 -20.47 -12.40 18.96
C CYS A 63 -19.30 -11.73 18.21
N ASP A 64 -18.31 -11.22 18.94
CA ASP A 64 -17.12 -10.58 18.35
C ASP A 64 -16.06 -11.60 17.91
N THR A 65 -16.27 -12.89 18.17
CA THR A 65 -15.31 -13.92 17.79
C THR A 65 -15.45 -14.27 16.30
N PRO A 66 -14.32 -14.39 15.57
CA PRO A 66 -14.34 -14.73 14.15
C PRO A 66 -14.68 -16.23 13.96
N VAL A 67 -15.97 -16.54 13.88
CA VAL A 67 -16.47 -17.91 13.69
C VAL A 67 -16.49 -18.37 12.23
N ARG A 68 -16.30 -17.46 11.28
CA ARG A 68 -16.21 -17.79 9.85
C ARG A 68 -14.82 -18.31 9.50
N PRO A 69 -14.70 -19.36 8.67
CA PRO A 69 -13.41 -19.97 8.35
C PRO A 69 -12.45 -18.98 7.72
N ILE A 70 -11.21 -18.93 8.24
CA ILE A 70 -10.16 -18.00 7.80
C ILE A 70 -9.44 -18.46 6.50
N ARG A 71 -9.75 -19.67 6.02
CA ARG A 71 -8.92 -20.42 5.06
C ARG A 71 -8.54 -19.63 3.80
N THR A 72 -9.50 -19.00 3.14
CA THR A 72 -9.27 -18.23 1.91
C THR A 72 -8.43 -16.98 2.16
N ARG A 73 -8.64 -16.29 3.29
CA ARG A 73 -7.90 -15.07 3.64
C ARG A 73 -6.45 -15.39 4.06
N GLY A 74 -6.25 -16.49 4.77
CA GLY A 74 -4.94 -16.96 5.19
C GLY A 74 -4.05 -17.36 4.01
N ILE A 75 -4.59 -18.09 3.03
CA ILE A 75 -3.82 -18.52 1.83
C ILE A 75 -3.34 -17.32 1.03
N VAL A 76 -4.20 -16.31 0.79
CA VAL A 76 -3.83 -15.11 0.02
C VAL A 76 -2.69 -14.35 0.71
N GLY A 77 -2.72 -14.22 2.04
CA GLY A 77 -1.65 -13.56 2.80
C GLY A 77 -0.30 -14.29 2.70
N ILE A 78 -0.31 -15.63 2.78
CA ILE A 78 0.91 -16.44 2.67
C ILE A 78 1.52 -16.32 1.27
N VAL A 79 0.70 -16.45 0.22
CA VAL A 79 1.16 -16.31 -1.17
C VAL A 79 1.76 -14.92 -1.42
N ALA A 80 1.11 -13.86 -0.92
CA ALA A 80 1.62 -12.50 -1.02
C ALA A 80 2.97 -12.32 -0.31
N ALA A 81 3.14 -12.90 0.89
CA ALA A 81 4.39 -12.83 1.64
C ALA A 81 5.56 -13.52 0.91
N ILE A 82 5.31 -14.68 0.30
CA ILE A 82 6.32 -15.41 -0.47
C ILE A 82 6.75 -14.58 -1.69
N ILE A 83 5.79 -14.05 -2.45
CA ILE A 83 6.06 -13.20 -3.62
C ILE A 83 6.87 -11.97 -3.21
N PHE A 84 6.49 -11.31 -2.12
CA PHE A 84 7.22 -10.16 -1.60
C PHE A 84 8.67 -10.51 -1.21
N GLY A 85 8.89 -11.65 -0.55
CA GLY A 85 10.23 -12.13 -0.22
C GLY A 85 11.10 -12.37 -1.45
N VAL A 86 10.56 -12.99 -2.50
CA VAL A 86 11.28 -13.21 -3.77
C VAL A 86 11.61 -11.88 -4.45
N LEU A 87 10.65 -10.95 -4.54
CA LEU A 87 10.87 -9.62 -5.12
C LEU A 87 11.94 -8.84 -4.36
N LEU A 88 11.96 -8.91 -3.03
CA LEU A 88 12.97 -8.25 -2.20
C LEU A 88 14.37 -8.78 -2.53
N VAL A 89 14.55 -10.11 -2.62
CA VAL A 89 15.84 -10.71 -3.00
C VAL A 89 16.28 -10.28 -4.40
N LEU A 90 15.36 -10.29 -5.37
CA LEU A 90 15.65 -9.83 -6.73
C LEU A 90 16.06 -8.35 -6.76
N SER A 91 15.37 -7.49 -6.00
CA SER A 91 15.73 -6.08 -5.85
C SER A 91 17.13 -5.92 -5.26
N LEU A 92 17.49 -6.68 -4.22
CA LEU A 92 18.83 -6.64 -3.63
C LEU A 92 19.93 -7.07 -4.61
N VAL A 93 19.68 -8.10 -5.42
CA VAL A 93 20.61 -8.56 -6.46
C VAL A 93 20.77 -7.51 -7.56
N ALA A 94 19.68 -6.91 -8.02
CA ALA A 94 19.70 -5.82 -8.99
C ALA A 94 20.49 -4.62 -8.44
N LEU A 95 20.25 -4.24 -7.19
CA LEU A 95 21.00 -3.20 -6.47
C LEU A 95 22.50 -3.53 -6.37
N ASN A 96 22.86 -4.79 -6.11
CA ASN A 96 24.26 -5.20 -6.05
C ASN A 96 24.93 -5.12 -7.44
N LYS A 97 24.21 -5.51 -8.50
CA LYS A 97 24.68 -5.41 -9.90
C LYS A 97 24.85 -3.95 -10.33
N HIS A 98 23.84 -3.10 -10.11
CA HIS A 98 23.91 -1.65 -10.39
C HIS A 98 24.92 -0.92 -9.50
N GLY A 99 25.19 -1.46 -8.31
CA GLY A 99 26.16 -0.92 -7.37
C GLY A 99 27.62 -1.06 -7.81
N LYS A 100 27.93 -1.97 -8.75
CA LYS A 100 29.28 -2.15 -9.32
C LYS A 100 29.55 -1.02 -10.33
N SER A 101 30.43 -0.10 -9.95
CA SER A 101 30.90 0.97 -10.83
C SER A 101 32.02 0.43 -11.72
N PHE A 102 31.78 0.37 -13.03
CA PHE A 102 32.79 0.01 -14.02
C PHE A 102 33.62 1.22 -14.51
N LEU A 103 33.39 2.41 -13.96
CA LEU A 103 34.12 3.64 -14.30
C LEU A 103 35.18 3.95 -13.23
N PRO A 104 36.38 4.44 -13.60
CA PRO A 104 37.41 4.84 -12.67
C PRO A 104 36.91 5.94 -11.72
N ALA A 105 37.28 5.83 -10.45
CA ALA A 105 36.82 6.69 -9.37
C ALA A 105 37.53 8.06 -9.39
N GLU A 106 37.28 8.88 -10.41
CA GLU A 106 37.80 10.24 -10.47
C GLU A 106 36.77 11.28 -10.00
N LYS A 107 36.99 11.66 -8.73
CA LYS A 107 36.71 12.93 -8.04
C LYS A 107 35.54 13.80 -8.54
N ARG A 108 34.39 13.69 -7.85
CA ARG A 108 33.66 14.85 -7.24
C ARG A 108 32.53 14.43 -6.30
N PHE A 109 31.95 13.25 -6.48
CA PHE A 109 30.73 12.85 -5.78
C PHE A 109 30.96 11.62 -4.87
N ARG A 110 30.59 11.73 -3.58
CA ARG A 110 30.67 10.60 -2.63
C ARG A 110 29.67 9.51 -3.02
N LEU A 111 30.16 8.30 -3.29
CA LEU A 111 29.37 7.09 -3.62
C LEU A 111 28.27 6.74 -2.58
N VAL A 112 28.41 7.21 -1.35
CA VAL A 112 27.48 6.97 -0.24
C VAL A 112 26.08 7.51 -0.53
N GLY A 113 25.94 8.58 -1.33
CA GLY A 113 24.64 9.14 -1.70
C GLY A 113 23.77 8.26 -2.61
N ARG A 114 24.35 7.27 -3.30
CA ARG A 114 23.66 6.45 -4.30
C ARG A 114 22.91 5.24 -3.72
N ARG A 115 23.35 4.69 -2.59
CA ARG A 115 22.80 3.46 -1.98
C ARG A 115 21.93 3.73 -0.75
N TRP A 116 22.21 4.83 -0.03
CA TRP A 116 21.51 5.17 1.20
C TRP A 116 20.01 5.43 0.99
N PRO A 117 19.56 6.13 -0.07
CA PRO A 117 18.12 6.29 -0.33
C PRO A 117 17.39 4.95 -0.52
N TRP A 118 18.05 3.97 -1.14
CA TRP A 118 17.49 2.64 -1.40
C TRP A 118 17.33 1.81 -0.13
N VAL A 119 18.33 1.86 0.76
CA VAL A 119 18.27 1.18 2.06
C VAL A 119 17.22 1.83 2.96
N TRP A 120 17.14 3.16 2.96
CA TRP A 120 16.10 3.89 3.71
C TRP A 120 14.70 3.57 3.24
N VAL A 121 14.46 3.50 1.92
CA VAL A 121 13.17 3.13 1.35
C VAL A 121 12.77 1.70 1.67
N LEU A 122 13.69 0.73 1.55
CA LEU A 122 13.41 -0.66 1.93
C LEU A 122 13.13 -0.78 3.43
N GLY A 123 13.86 -0.02 4.26
CA GLY A 123 13.64 0.07 5.70
C GLY A 123 12.28 0.66 6.05
N THR A 124 11.89 1.79 5.46
CA THR A 124 10.58 2.41 5.72
C THR A 124 9.44 1.54 5.20
N ALA A 125 9.55 0.94 4.02
CA ALA A 125 8.54 0.02 3.50
C ALA A 125 8.33 -1.19 4.44
N ALA A 126 9.40 -1.76 4.99
CA ALA A 126 9.33 -2.87 5.95
C ALA A 126 8.74 -2.44 7.30
N ILE A 127 9.14 -1.27 7.83
CA ILE A 127 8.66 -0.75 9.11
C ILE A 127 7.18 -0.36 9.04
N PHE A 128 6.75 0.29 7.94
CA PHE A 128 5.35 0.70 7.76
C PHE A 128 4.42 -0.47 7.40
N HIS A 129 4.95 -1.61 6.93
CA HIS A 129 4.17 -2.84 6.72
C HIS A 129 3.51 -3.34 8.02
N PHE A 130 4.14 -3.08 9.17
CA PHE A 130 3.64 -3.50 10.48
C PHE A 130 2.53 -2.63 11.05
N ILE A 131 2.39 -1.38 10.58
CA ILE A 131 1.49 -0.41 11.22
C ILE A 131 0.16 -0.28 10.46
N PHE A 132 0.13 -0.30 9.12
CA PHE A 132 -1.13 -0.40 8.35
C PHE A 132 -0.89 -0.81 6.90
N TYR A 133 -1.53 -1.90 6.44
CA TYR A 133 -1.56 -2.33 5.03
C TYR A 133 -2.04 -1.23 4.07
N LEU A 134 -2.85 -0.27 4.56
CA LEU A 134 -3.36 0.86 3.77
C LEU A 134 -2.34 1.99 3.58
N VAL A 135 -1.36 2.12 4.47
CA VAL A 135 -0.30 3.14 4.38
C VAL A 135 0.88 2.62 3.56
N THR A 136 1.02 1.29 3.48
CA THR A 136 2.06 0.64 2.68
C THR A 136 1.99 1.03 1.20
N LEU A 137 0.80 1.07 0.59
CA LEU A 137 0.65 1.42 -0.83
C LEU A 137 1.17 2.83 -1.17
N PRO A 138 0.71 3.92 -0.50
CA PRO A 138 1.22 5.25 -0.77
C PRO A 138 2.70 5.42 -0.39
N ALA A 139 3.16 4.75 0.66
CA ALA A 139 4.58 4.77 1.05
C ALA A 139 5.48 4.06 0.03
N CYS A 140 5.03 2.93 -0.54
CA CYS A 140 5.76 2.22 -1.60
C CYS A 140 5.78 3.04 -2.89
N LEU A 141 4.68 3.72 -3.24
CA LEU A 141 4.64 4.59 -4.40
C LEU A 141 5.60 5.77 -4.26
N SER A 142 5.61 6.48 -3.11
CA SER A 142 6.56 7.59 -2.89
C SER A 142 8.01 7.11 -2.89
N ALA A 143 8.27 5.94 -2.32
CA ALA A 143 9.55 5.27 -2.36
C ALA A 143 10.05 5.02 -3.79
N ILE A 144 9.24 4.35 -4.63
CA ILE A 144 9.56 4.05 -6.03
C ILE A 144 9.74 5.35 -6.83
N TRP A 145 8.93 6.36 -6.54
CA TRP A 145 9.02 7.66 -7.17
C TRP A 145 10.33 8.39 -6.87
N GLU A 146 10.72 8.46 -5.59
CA GLU A 146 12.01 9.05 -5.20
C GLU A 146 13.19 8.28 -5.78
N MET A 147 13.06 6.96 -5.94
CA MET A 147 14.06 6.15 -6.65
C MET A 147 14.19 6.57 -8.11
N THR A 148 13.07 6.66 -8.83
CA THR A 148 13.03 7.00 -10.27
C THR A 148 13.56 8.42 -10.50
N ARG A 149 13.15 9.39 -9.68
CA ARG A 149 13.59 10.79 -9.76
C ARG A 149 15.09 10.96 -9.51
N ASN A 150 15.62 10.26 -8.50
CA ASN A 150 17.06 10.31 -8.20
C ASN A 150 17.91 9.65 -9.30
N TRP A 151 17.35 8.64 -9.99
CA TRP A 151 17.99 8.02 -11.14
C TRP A 151 18.04 8.98 -12.35
N ALA A 152 16.93 9.62 -12.69
CA ALA A 152 16.87 10.59 -13.79
C ALA A 152 17.86 11.76 -13.61
N SER A 153 17.93 12.34 -12.40
CA SER A 153 18.92 13.40 -12.10
C SER A 153 20.37 12.91 -12.19
N PHE A 154 20.61 11.61 -12.03
CA PHE A 154 21.95 11.03 -12.17
C PHE A 154 22.34 10.82 -13.64
N GLU A 155 21.41 10.36 -14.48
CA GLU A 155 21.66 10.22 -15.92
C GLU A 155 21.85 11.57 -16.61
N GLU A 156 21.06 12.57 -16.22
CA GLU A 156 21.25 13.94 -16.70
C GLU A 156 22.68 14.45 -16.39
N ARG A 157 23.20 14.20 -15.18
CA ARG A 157 24.57 14.60 -14.81
C ARG A 157 25.63 13.89 -15.64
N LYS A 158 25.45 12.59 -15.92
CA LYS A 158 26.34 11.87 -16.84
C LYS A 158 26.34 12.51 -18.23
N GLY A 159 25.15 12.87 -18.73
CA GLY A 159 25.01 13.52 -20.04
C GLY A 159 25.64 14.91 -20.10
N VAL A 160 25.54 15.69 -19.00
CA VAL A 160 26.18 17.02 -18.87
C VAL A 160 27.69 16.92 -18.72
N ASP A 161 28.19 15.91 -17.98
CA ASP A 161 29.62 15.66 -17.83
C ASP A 161 30.27 15.22 -19.16
N GLU A 162 29.52 14.55 -20.05
CA GLU A 162 29.95 14.22 -21.42
C GLU A 162 29.97 15.46 -22.33
N ASP A 163 28.88 16.25 -22.33
CA ASP A 163 28.76 17.49 -23.11
C ASP A 163 27.88 18.53 -22.38
N PHE A 164 28.46 19.67 -21.98
CA PHE A 164 27.74 20.70 -21.23
C PHE A 164 26.61 21.39 -22.01
N THR A 165 26.62 21.35 -23.34
CA THR A 165 25.59 21.92 -24.22
C THR A 165 24.53 20.90 -24.64
N ARG A 166 24.62 19.66 -24.16
CA ARG A 166 23.76 18.56 -24.62
C ARG A 166 22.27 18.82 -24.35
N TYR A 167 21.96 19.50 -23.25
CA TYR A 167 20.60 19.82 -22.84
C TYR A 167 20.33 21.32 -22.91
N ARG A 168 19.21 21.71 -23.51
CA ARG A 168 18.76 23.10 -23.59
C ARG A 168 17.88 23.41 -22.37
N GLN A 169 18.18 24.50 -21.66
CA GLN A 169 17.56 24.82 -20.38
C GLN A 169 16.08 25.25 -20.47
N ASP A 170 15.64 25.72 -21.65
CA ASP A 170 14.32 26.34 -21.84
C ASP A 170 13.29 25.43 -22.56
N ASP A 171 13.43 24.10 -22.44
CA ASP A 171 12.55 23.16 -23.13
C ASP A 171 11.30 22.78 -22.32
N LEU A 172 10.26 22.34 -23.04
CA LEU A 172 9.05 21.74 -22.46
C LEU A 172 9.38 20.60 -21.48
N ARG A 173 10.50 19.91 -21.71
CA ARG A 173 11.06 18.89 -20.81
C ARG A 173 11.31 19.41 -19.40
N SER A 174 11.97 20.55 -19.26
CA SER A 174 12.30 21.17 -17.96
C SER A 174 11.03 21.51 -17.17
N LYS A 175 9.97 21.94 -17.87
CA LYS A 175 8.64 22.18 -17.26
C LYS A 175 7.97 20.87 -16.82
N ILE A 176 8.06 19.82 -17.63
CA ILE A 176 7.51 18.49 -17.30
C ILE A 176 8.23 17.93 -16.05
N GLU A 177 9.56 17.96 -16.03
CA GLU A 177 10.38 17.52 -14.90
C GLU A 177 10.07 18.25 -13.58
N PHE A 178 9.65 19.52 -13.65
CA PHE A 178 9.25 20.30 -12.49
C PHE A 178 7.83 19.99 -11.99
N TYR A 179 6.84 19.95 -12.88
CA TYR A 179 5.43 19.78 -12.48
C TYR A 179 5.05 18.34 -12.16
N GLU A 180 5.75 17.37 -12.75
CA GLU A 180 5.40 15.96 -12.62
C GLU A 180 5.58 15.38 -11.21
N PRO A 181 6.66 15.70 -10.47
CA PRO A 181 6.76 15.38 -9.05
C PRO A 181 5.60 15.97 -8.23
N LEU A 182 5.22 17.23 -8.50
CA LEU A 182 4.18 17.90 -7.74
C LEU A 182 2.81 17.22 -7.92
N LEU A 183 2.47 16.80 -9.14
CA LEU A 183 1.25 16.05 -9.43
C LEU A 183 1.27 14.64 -8.80
N PHE A 184 2.42 13.96 -8.85
CA PHE A 184 2.58 12.65 -8.23
C PHE A 184 2.36 12.72 -6.71
N TYR A 185 3.02 13.66 -6.02
CA TYR A 185 2.85 13.80 -4.57
C TYR A 185 1.44 14.26 -4.20
N LEU A 186 0.79 15.11 -5.00
CA LEU A 186 -0.61 15.50 -4.79
C LEU A 186 -1.54 14.28 -4.79
N PHE A 187 -1.43 13.41 -5.80
CA PHE A 187 -2.26 12.21 -5.88
C PHE A 187 -1.95 11.21 -4.78
N ASN A 188 -0.67 11.07 -4.42
CA ASN A 188 -0.26 10.18 -3.34
C ASN A 188 -0.75 10.68 -1.96
N PHE A 189 -0.66 11.98 -1.74
CA PHE A 189 -1.19 12.66 -0.55
C PHE A 189 -2.71 12.48 -0.47
N LEU A 190 -3.43 12.73 -1.56
CA LEU A 190 -4.89 12.55 -1.60
C LEU A 190 -5.29 11.08 -1.34
N SER A 191 -4.54 10.12 -1.88
CA SER A 191 -4.76 8.69 -1.63
C SER A 191 -4.56 8.32 -0.16
N PHE A 192 -3.54 8.87 0.49
CA PHE A 192 -3.29 8.70 1.93
C PHE A 192 -4.46 9.23 2.79
N PHE A 193 -4.91 10.47 2.56
CA PHE A 193 -6.00 11.06 3.34
C PHE A 193 -7.34 10.34 3.15
N LEU A 194 -7.63 9.92 1.91
CA LEU A 194 -8.86 9.17 1.61
C LEU A 194 -8.86 7.76 2.20
N SER A 195 -7.69 7.15 2.36
CA SER A 195 -7.54 5.82 2.98
C SER A 195 -7.56 5.86 4.52
N ILE A 196 -6.87 6.82 5.15
CA ILE A 196 -6.73 6.87 6.61
C ILE A 196 -7.90 7.57 7.30
N LEU A 197 -8.37 8.71 6.80
CA LEU A 197 -9.45 9.49 7.43
C LEU A 197 -10.85 8.91 7.17
N ARG A 198 -10.92 7.60 6.91
CA ARG A 198 -12.17 6.86 6.77
C ARG A 198 -12.73 6.51 8.16
N ALA A 199 -14.05 6.45 8.29
CA ALA A 199 -14.68 5.96 9.51
C ALA A 199 -14.44 4.45 9.66
N TRP A 200 -13.71 4.06 10.70
CA TRP A 200 -13.36 2.65 10.97
C TRP A 200 -14.42 1.89 11.79
N ASN A 201 -15.25 2.61 12.56
CA ASN A 201 -16.31 2.02 13.38
C ASN A 201 -17.29 1.10 12.62
N PRO A 202 -17.75 1.43 11.40
CA PRO A 202 -18.64 0.53 10.65
C PRO A 202 -17.95 -0.76 10.18
N ILE A 203 -16.63 -0.73 9.94
CA ILE A 203 -15.83 -1.90 9.59
C ILE A 203 -15.69 -2.82 10.80
N ALA A 204 -15.47 -2.24 11.98
CA ALA A 204 -15.43 -2.98 13.24
C ALA A 204 -16.74 -3.75 13.50
N ARG A 205 -17.88 -3.21 13.03
CA ARG A 205 -19.19 -3.88 13.08
C ARG A 205 -19.43 -4.89 11.94
N SER A 206 -18.40 -5.27 11.19
CA SER A 206 -18.43 -6.24 10.09
C SER A 206 -19.44 -5.91 8.96
N ASN A 207 -19.74 -4.63 8.71
CA ASN A 207 -20.59 -4.25 7.60
C ASN A 207 -19.80 -4.30 6.28
N VAL A 208 -20.04 -5.35 5.49
CA VAL A 208 -19.30 -5.63 4.24
C VAL A 208 -19.51 -4.57 3.15
N ASN A 209 -20.66 -3.90 3.14
CA ASN A 209 -20.98 -2.89 2.13
C ASN A 209 -20.14 -1.63 2.29
N VAL A 210 -19.63 -1.39 3.50
CA VAL A 210 -18.78 -0.25 3.80
C VAL A 210 -17.36 -0.51 3.31
N ILE A 211 -16.93 -1.77 3.14
CA ILE A 211 -15.56 -2.11 2.71
C ILE A 211 -15.20 -1.41 1.40
N THR A 212 -16.14 -1.32 0.46
CA THR A 212 -15.98 -0.66 -0.85
C THR A 212 -16.65 0.72 -0.93
N ASP A 213 -16.55 1.54 0.11
CA ASP A 213 -17.03 2.93 0.06
C ASP A 213 -16.42 3.72 -1.12
N GLY A 214 -17.18 4.68 -1.67
CA GLY A 214 -16.73 5.53 -2.78
C GLY A 214 -15.41 6.28 -2.50
N ARG A 215 -15.10 6.56 -1.22
CA ARG A 215 -13.80 7.14 -0.81
C ARG A 215 -12.62 6.20 -1.05
N PHE A 216 -12.79 4.91 -0.76
CA PHE A 216 -11.76 3.90 -0.98
C PHE A 216 -11.58 3.62 -2.49
N GLN A 217 -12.69 3.61 -3.23
CA GLN A 217 -12.64 3.54 -4.71
C GLN A 217 -11.88 4.74 -5.30
N ALA A 218 -12.16 5.97 -4.84
CA ALA A 218 -11.44 7.16 -5.27
C ALA A 218 -9.93 7.07 -4.95
N SER A 219 -9.55 6.61 -3.75
CA SER A 219 -8.15 6.37 -3.40
C SER A 219 -7.47 5.37 -4.34
N SER A 220 -8.14 4.25 -4.68
CA SER A 220 -7.59 3.28 -5.63
C SER A 220 -7.36 3.87 -7.02
N ILE A 221 -8.26 4.74 -7.49
CA ILE A 221 -8.13 5.44 -8.78
C ILE A 221 -6.94 6.41 -8.74
N PHE A 222 -6.79 7.20 -7.67
CA PHE A 222 -5.64 8.11 -7.54
C PHE A 222 -4.31 7.37 -7.46
N SER A 223 -4.26 6.22 -6.79
CA SER A 223 -3.07 5.36 -6.76
C SER A 223 -2.75 4.76 -8.14
N LEU A 224 -3.76 4.37 -8.93
CA LEU A 224 -3.54 3.93 -10.32
C LEU A 224 -3.04 5.06 -11.22
N LEU A 225 -3.57 6.28 -11.06
CA LEU A 225 -3.11 7.45 -11.81
C LEU A 225 -1.65 7.80 -11.47
N ALA A 226 -1.29 7.76 -10.18
CA ALA A 226 0.09 7.97 -9.73
C ALA A 226 1.04 6.90 -10.28
N ALA A 227 0.63 5.62 -10.24
CA ALA A 227 1.42 4.51 -10.76
C ALA A 227 1.60 4.58 -12.29
N LYS A 228 0.52 4.83 -13.04
CA LYS A 228 0.58 4.97 -14.50
C LYS A 228 1.51 6.10 -14.91
N ARG A 229 1.46 7.22 -14.20
CA ARG A 229 2.33 8.37 -14.46
C ARG A 229 3.79 8.03 -14.16
N GLY A 230 4.08 7.38 -13.03
CA GLY A 230 5.41 6.88 -12.70
C GLY A 230 6.00 5.93 -13.76
N SER A 231 5.21 4.97 -14.26
CA SER A 231 5.67 4.05 -15.32
C SER A 231 5.84 4.71 -16.69
N GLY A 232 5.00 5.68 -17.03
CA GLY A 232 5.08 6.40 -18.30
C GLY A 232 6.37 7.21 -18.46
N ILE A 233 6.89 7.75 -17.36
CA ILE A 233 8.14 8.52 -17.33
C ILE A 233 9.34 7.58 -17.49
N ALA A 234 9.36 6.46 -16.77
CA ALA A 234 10.43 5.47 -16.92
C ALA A 234 10.56 4.99 -18.37
N ALA A 235 9.44 4.80 -19.06
CA ALA A 235 9.42 4.42 -20.47
C ALA A 235 9.81 5.56 -21.44
N SER A 236 9.47 6.83 -21.14
CA SER A 236 9.90 7.96 -21.97
C SER A 236 11.38 8.25 -21.84
N GLU A 237 11.95 8.01 -20.65
CA GLU A 237 13.37 8.19 -20.38
C GLU A 237 14.21 7.14 -21.14
N GLU A 238 13.81 5.86 -21.10
CA GLU A 238 14.50 4.75 -21.79
C GLU A 238 14.48 4.90 -23.32
N TYR A 239 13.44 5.54 -23.87
CA TYR A 239 13.36 5.89 -25.28
C TYR A 239 14.31 7.04 -25.66
N SER A 240 14.59 7.97 -24.75
CA SER A 240 15.52 9.08 -25.00
C SER A 240 16.99 8.64 -25.06
N GLU A 241 17.33 7.53 -24.40
CA GLU A 241 18.65 6.87 -24.45
C GLU A 241 18.90 6.17 -25.81
N CYS A 242 17.83 5.83 -26.55
CA CYS A 242 17.86 5.05 -27.78
C CYS A 242 17.54 5.84 -29.07
N ASP A 243 17.54 7.19 -29.07
CA ASP A 243 17.45 7.99 -30.31
C ASP A 243 18.86 8.38 -30.80
N PRO A 244 19.53 7.55 -31.63
CA PRO A 244 20.74 7.94 -32.33
C PRO A 244 20.34 8.81 -33.54
N ARG A 245 19.63 9.93 -33.32
CA ARG A 245 19.52 10.90 -34.40
C ARG A 245 20.87 11.58 -34.56
N PRO A 246 21.53 11.47 -35.73
CA PRO A 246 22.74 12.21 -35.98
C PRO A 246 22.40 13.69 -35.82
N ARG A 247 23.00 14.35 -34.83
CA ARG A 247 23.01 15.81 -34.81
C ARG A 247 23.82 16.24 -36.02
N ASP A 248 23.19 16.98 -36.93
CA ASP A 248 23.89 17.80 -37.90
C ASP A 248 24.89 18.66 -37.13
N VAL A 249 26.16 18.27 -37.21
CA VAL A 249 27.28 19.00 -36.62
C VAL A 249 27.42 20.26 -37.47
N ASN A 250 26.65 21.29 -37.13
CA ASN A 250 26.95 22.63 -37.60
C ASN A 250 28.28 23.05 -36.96
N HIS A 251 29.35 22.81 -37.72
CA HIS A 251 30.70 23.32 -37.51
C HIS A 251 30.69 24.86 -37.51
N ALA A 252 30.21 25.46 -36.42
CA ALA A 252 30.27 26.91 -36.22
C ALA A 252 30.93 27.29 -34.88
N GLY A 253 31.00 26.37 -33.90
CA GLY A 253 31.52 26.67 -32.57
C GLY A 253 32.99 26.30 -32.30
N GLN A 254 33.62 25.45 -33.12
CA GLN A 254 34.99 24.95 -32.86
C GLN A 254 36.11 25.85 -33.39
N LYS A 255 35.80 26.99 -34.03
CA LYS A 255 36.82 27.90 -34.58
C LYS A 255 37.38 28.93 -33.61
N ILE A 256 36.84 29.08 -32.39
CA ILE A 256 37.20 30.21 -31.51
C ILE A 256 38.38 29.91 -30.56
N TYR A 257 38.80 28.65 -30.40
CA TYR A 257 39.87 28.29 -29.44
C TYR A 257 41.22 27.94 -30.07
N ARG A 258 41.42 28.15 -31.39
CA ARG A 258 42.64 27.74 -32.10
C ARG A 258 43.41 28.88 -32.77
N GLU A 259 43.26 30.13 -32.31
CA GLU A 259 43.97 31.30 -32.86
C GLU A 259 44.63 32.21 -31.79
N THR A 260 44.90 31.72 -30.58
CA THR A 260 45.59 32.53 -29.54
C THR A 260 46.93 31.98 -29.07
N TRP A 261 47.52 31.04 -29.82
CA TRP A 261 48.89 30.58 -29.60
C TRP A 261 49.57 30.34 -30.94
N ASP A 262 49.92 31.43 -31.62
CA ASP A 262 51.10 31.58 -32.50
C ASP A 262 51.36 33.08 -32.69
#